data_AF-A0A090ZDC8-F1
#
_entry.id   AF-A0A090ZDC8-F1
#
_cell.length_a   1.000
_cell.length_b   1.000
_cell.length_c   1.000
_cell.angle_alpha   90.00
_cell.angle_beta   90.00
_cell.angle_gamma   90.00
#
_symmetry.space_group_name_H-M   'P 1'
#
loop_
_entity.id
_entity.type
_entity.pdbx_description
1 polymer ?
#
loop_
_entity_poly.entity_id
_entity_poly.type
_entity_poly.pdbx_seq_one_letter_code
_entity_poly.pdbx_strand_id
1 'polypeptide(L)'
;MDANDLEQHIHQLERIRMHFSPEKYLKKFVNTTADIFTERHLLKAVSFDNKSIEYIVGIIVEDIAANRRFRRVECLKVLKRIIKNRSSDEAYSKELLENLFYLYRHFILVGSEEVQWAVSTYIKDHILNDECIKWLIDNYQESEHIANRLLRYPVRNERVSNWARNVLKSGELRDRISEIIGILIEEEVPSFVQEDNTTIMWAIYYSKCSKTQKRKLILEHLDYENYLPAIVVANRLEIGEISKDLLQHYRGLLVRRDDIV
;
A
#
# COMPACT_ATOMS: atom_id res chain seq x y z
N MET A 1 -24.21 31.13 35.12
CA MET A 1 -23.11 30.34 34.57
C MET A 1 -21.96 30.55 35.52
N ASP A 2 -21.64 29.54 36.31
CA ASP A 2 -20.53 29.64 37.25
C ASP A 2 -19.18 29.44 36.53
N ALA A 3 -18.08 29.55 37.26
CA ALA A 3 -16.74 29.40 36.68
C ALA A 3 -16.51 28.00 36.07
N ASN A 4 -17.12 26.96 36.66
CA ASN A 4 -16.99 25.58 36.19
C ASN A 4 -17.76 25.37 34.88
N ASP A 5 -18.96 25.95 34.76
CA ASP A 5 -19.72 25.96 33.51
C ASP A 5 -18.91 26.63 32.38
N LEU A 6 -18.29 27.78 32.67
CA LEU A 6 -17.46 28.50 31.70
C LEU A 6 -16.25 27.69 31.26
N GLU A 7 -15.55 27.04 32.19
CA GLU A 7 -14.43 26.14 31.88
C GLU A 7 -14.85 24.97 31.00
N GLN A 8 -16.00 24.35 31.27
CA GLN A 8 -16.54 23.28 30.43
C GLN A 8 -16.87 23.77 29.01
N HIS A 9 -17.47 24.96 28.88
CA HIS A 9 -17.74 25.55 27.58
C HIS A 9 -16.45 25.86 26.81
N ILE A 10 -15.42 26.39 27.46
CA ILE A 10 -14.11 26.63 26.83
C ILE A 10 -13.51 25.31 26.34
N HIS A 11 -13.50 24.27 27.19
CA HIS A 11 -12.96 22.96 26.83
C HIS A 11 -13.68 22.33 25.63
N GLN A 12 -15.01 22.44 25.58
CA GLN A 12 -15.82 22.00 24.43
C GLN A 12 -15.49 22.78 23.16
N LEU A 13 -15.38 24.11 23.25
CA LEU A 13 -15.04 24.96 22.11
C LEU A 13 -13.63 24.64 21.59
N GLU A 14 -12.67 24.37 22.46
CA GLU A 14 -11.31 23.98 22.05
C GLU A 14 -11.28 22.63 21.34
N ARG A 15 -12.07 21.65 21.78
CA ARG A 15 -12.24 20.38 21.05
C ARG A 15 -12.85 20.59 19.66
N ILE A 16 -13.80 21.51 19.53
CA ILE A 16 -14.33 21.91 18.22
C ILE A 16 -13.22 22.56 17.40
N ARG A 17 -12.42 23.46 18.00
CA ARG A 17 -11.30 24.15 17.31
C ARG A 17 -10.19 23.20 16.87
N MET A 18 -10.01 22.05 17.53
CA MET A 18 -9.08 21.01 17.09
C MET A 18 -9.40 20.47 15.68
N HIS A 19 -10.64 20.54 15.20
CA HIS A 19 -10.97 20.19 13.81
C HIS A 19 -10.39 21.17 12.78
N PHE A 20 -10.15 22.42 13.19
CA PHE A 20 -9.72 23.50 12.31
C PHE A 20 -8.24 23.85 12.49
N SER A 21 -7.66 23.55 13.65
CA SER A 21 -6.24 23.80 13.95
C SER A 21 -5.65 22.68 14.82
N PRO A 22 -5.57 21.44 14.29
CA PRO A 22 -5.16 20.27 15.07
C PRO A 22 -3.80 20.45 15.76
N GLU A 23 -2.83 21.03 15.06
CA GLU A 23 -1.46 21.26 15.51
C GLU A 23 -1.38 22.11 16.79
N LYS A 24 -2.34 23.03 16.97
CA LYS A 24 -2.40 23.91 18.14
C LYS A 24 -2.98 23.21 19.37
N TYR A 25 -3.96 22.32 19.19
CA TYR A 25 -4.74 21.75 20.28
C TYR A 25 -4.40 20.30 20.61
N LEU A 26 -3.73 19.57 19.71
CA LEU A 26 -3.45 18.14 19.88
C LEU A 26 -2.73 17.84 21.20
N LYS A 27 -1.62 18.54 21.48
CA LYS A 27 -0.84 18.35 22.72
C LYS A 27 -1.60 18.75 23.99
N LYS A 28 -2.65 19.57 23.87
CA LYS A 28 -3.52 19.91 25.01
C LYS A 28 -4.39 18.73 25.41
N PHE A 29 -4.88 17.95 24.44
CA PHE A 29 -5.85 16.88 24.67
C PHE A 29 -5.26 15.48 24.68
N VAL A 30 -4.09 15.28 24.07
CA VAL A 30 -3.49 13.97 23.89
C VAL A 30 -2.04 13.99 24.32
N ASN A 31 -1.75 13.39 25.48
CA ASN A 31 -0.39 13.25 26.00
C ASN A 31 -0.02 11.79 26.28
N THR A 32 -1.02 10.90 26.36
CA THR A 32 -0.85 9.49 26.71
C THR A 32 -1.70 8.59 25.80
N THR A 33 -1.42 7.29 25.80
CA THR A 33 -2.27 6.31 25.11
C THR A 33 -3.69 6.24 25.68
N ALA A 34 -3.88 6.59 26.96
CA ALA A 34 -5.21 6.71 27.57
C ALA A 34 -6.02 7.86 26.94
N ASP A 35 -5.35 8.98 26.63
CA ASP A 35 -5.98 10.12 25.95
C ASP A 35 -6.35 9.77 24.51
N ILE A 36 -5.49 9.04 23.79
CA ILE A 36 -5.80 8.54 22.43
C ILE A 36 -7.10 7.73 22.44
N PHE A 37 -7.28 6.86 23.44
CA PHE A 37 -8.52 6.10 23.58
C PHE A 37 -9.72 6.97 23.95
N THR A 38 -9.53 7.92 24.87
CA THR A 38 -10.59 8.82 25.35
C THR A 38 -11.09 9.73 24.23
N GLU A 39 -10.18 10.34 23.48
CA GLU A 39 -10.45 11.26 22.37
C GLU A 39 -10.59 10.56 21.01
N ARG A 40 -10.71 9.23 20.98
CA ARG A 40 -10.74 8.42 19.75
C ARG A 40 -11.73 8.90 18.68
N HIS A 41 -12.88 9.46 19.08
CA HIS A 41 -13.89 9.94 18.13
C HIS A 41 -13.45 11.24 17.47
N LEU A 42 -12.90 12.18 18.25
CA LEU A 42 -12.30 13.42 17.78
C LEU A 42 -11.12 13.11 16.85
N LEU A 43 -10.17 12.28 17.30
CA LEU A 43 -8.99 11.91 16.53
C LEU A 43 -9.31 11.22 15.19
N LYS A 44 -10.41 10.46 15.11
CA LYS A 44 -10.84 9.80 13.86
C LYS A 44 -11.53 10.75 12.88
N ALA A 45 -12.02 11.90 13.35
CA ALA A 45 -12.77 12.89 12.56
C ALA A 45 -11.87 14.03 12.03
N VAL A 46 -10.67 14.18 12.59
CA VAL A 46 -9.73 15.24 12.23
C VAL A 46 -8.70 14.75 11.21
N SER A 47 -8.31 15.65 10.31
CA SER A 47 -7.20 15.45 9.38
C SER A 47 -5.92 16.02 9.97
N PHE A 48 -4.85 15.22 10.02
CA PHE A 48 -3.60 15.59 10.67
C PHE A 48 -2.45 15.71 9.68
N ASP A 49 -1.55 16.66 9.94
CA ASP A 49 -0.28 16.78 9.24
C ASP A 49 0.75 15.75 9.76
N ASN A 50 1.87 15.60 9.04
CA ASN A 50 2.88 14.59 9.38
C ASN A 50 3.46 14.80 10.79
N LYS A 51 3.62 16.04 11.25
CA LYS A 51 4.13 16.36 12.60
C LYS A 51 3.17 15.92 13.70
N SER A 52 1.87 16.13 13.50
CA SER A 52 0.85 15.67 14.44
C SER A 52 0.75 14.15 14.49
N ILE A 53 0.88 13.48 13.33
CA ILE A 53 0.91 12.01 13.25
C ILE A 53 2.14 11.49 13.99
N GLU A 54 3.33 12.05 13.74
CA GLU A 54 4.59 11.71 14.40
C GLU A 54 4.51 11.83 15.91
N TYR A 55 3.90 12.91 16.40
CA TYR A 55 3.65 13.08 17.84
C TYR A 55 2.78 11.95 18.43
N ILE A 56 1.66 11.61 17.79
CA ILE A 56 0.75 10.54 18.26
C ILE A 56 1.43 9.17 18.19
N VAL A 57 2.21 8.92 17.14
CA VAL A 57 2.99 7.69 16.99
C VAL A 57 4.03 7.58 18.10
N GLY A 58 4.73 8.68 18.42
CA GLY A 58 5.70 8.75 19.51
C GLY A 58 5.13 8.29 20.84
N ILE A 59 3.94 8.77 21.22
CA ILE A 59 3.22 8.36 22.44
C ILE A 59 3.02 6.84 22.48
N ILE A 60 2.61 6.23 21.36
CA ILE A 60 2.35 4.78 21.29
C ILE A 60 3.68 4.00 21.35
N VAL A 61 4.72 4.46 20.66
CA VAL A 61 6.04 3.84 20.65
C VAL A 61 6.68 3.86 22.04
N GLU A 62 6.61 5.00 22.74
CA GLU A 62 7.12 5.15 24.10
C GLU A 62 6.46 4.16 25.07
N ASP A 63 5.13 4.05 25.04
CA ASP A 63 4.42 3.11 25.92
C ASP A 63 4.71 1.64 25.58
N ILE A 64 4.93 1.30 24.30
CA ILE A 64 5.35 -0.06 23.91
C ILE A 64 6.78 -0.35 24.39
N ALA A 65 7.72 0.58 24.15
CA ALA A 65 9.12 0.43 24.56
C ALA A 65 9.28 0.31 26.08
N ALA A 66 8.46 1.06 26.83
CA ALA A 66 8.38 0.97 28.29
C ALA A 66 7.58 -0.25 28.80
N ASN A 67 7.08 -1.12 27.90
CA ASN A 67 6.21 -2.26 28.19
C ASN A 67 4.99 -1.90 29.06
N ARG A 68 4.44 -0.69 28.86
CA ARG A 68 3.26 -0.23 29.58
C ARG A 68 2.00 -0.85 28.99
N ARG A 69 1.03 -1.11 29.87
CA ARG A 69 -0.28 -1.64 29.47
C ARG A 69 -1.17 -0.49 29.02
N PHE A 70 -1.75 -0.63 27.83
CA PHE A 70 -2.76 0.28 27.30
C PHE A 70 -3.71 -0.46 26.35
N ARG A 71 -4.77 0.22 25.89
CA ARG A 71 -5.74 -0.34 24.95
C ARG A 71 -5.16 -0.42 23.52
N ARG A 72 -4.21 -1.33 23.32
CA ARG A 72 -3.42 -1.51 22.08
C ARG A 72 -4.29 -1.52 20.82
N VAL A 73 -5.27 -2.42 20.76
CA VAL A 73 -6.13 -2.60 19.57
C VAL A 73 -6.83 -1.28 19.19
N GLU A 74 -7.42 -0.59 20.16
CA GLU A 74 -8.15 0.65 19.90
C GLU A 74 -7.23 1.80 19.49
N CYS A 75 -6.08 1.95 20.14
CA CYS A 75 -5.11 2.98 19.78
C CYS A 75 -4.55 2.76 18.36
N LEU A 76 -4.26 1.50 18.00
CA LEU A 76 -3.79 1.15 16.66
C LEU A 76 -4.88 1.39 15.58
N LYS A 77 -6.15 1.15 15.91
CA LYS A 77 -7.30 1.46 15.02
C LYS A 77 -7.50 2.97 14.86
N VAL A 78 -7.29 3.76 15.91
CA VAL A 78 -7.29 5.23 15.83
C VAL A 78 -6.16 5.69 14.91
N LEU A 79 -4.92 5.23 15.14
CA LEU A 79 -3.76 5.59 14.33
C LEU A 79 -3.96 5.22 12.84
N LYS A 80 -4.52 4.04 12.57
CA LYS A 80 -4.90 3.62 11.21
C LYS A 80 -5.81 4.64 10.53
N ARG A 81 -6.81 5.15 11.25
CA ARG A 81 -7.77 6.12 10.71
C ARG A 81 -7.12 7.48 10.49
N ILE A 82 -6.27 7.92 11.42
CA ILE A 82 -5.48 9.16 11.29
C ILE A 82 -4.61 9.10 10.03
N ILE A 83 -3.85 8.02 9.84
CA ILE A 83 -2.97 7.83 8.66
C ILE A 83 -3.78 7.88 7.36
N LYS A 84 -4.94 7.23 7.32
CA LYS A 84 -5.85 7.26 6.15
C LYS A 84 -6.46 8.63 5.87
N ASN A 85 -6.59 9.47 6.90
CA ASN A 85 -7.25 10.77 6.83
C ASN A 85 -6.25 11.94 6.89
N ARG A 86 -4.94 11.68 6.68
CA ARG A 86 -3.89 12.70 6.74
C ARG A 86 -4.20 13.88 5.81
N SER A 87 -3.72 15.07 6.17
CA SER A 87 -4.05 16.32 5.46
C SER A 87 -3.20 16.56 4.22
N SER A 88 -2.08 15.86 4.09
CA SER A 88 -1.12 16.04 3.00
C SER A 88 -0.66 14.69 2.44
N ASP A 89 -0.37 14.68 1.15
CA ASP A 89 0.28 13.55 0.46
C ASP A 89 1.80 13.59 0.50
N GLU A 90 2.36 14.57 1.22
CA GLU A 90 3.79 14.64 1.50
C GLU A 90 4.33 13.34 2.08
N ALA A 91 5.55 13.01 1.65
CA ALA A 91 6.29 11.88 2.19
C ALA A 91 6.50 12.06 3.71
N TYR A 92 6.42 10.95 4.44
CA TYR A 92 6.71 10.95 5.86
C TYR A 92 8.18 11.28 6.14
N SER A 93 8.42 11.93 7.28
CA SER A 93 9.77 12.05 7.82
C SER A 93 10.37 10.65 8.00
N LYS A 94 11.70 10.57 7.93
CA LYS A 94 12.42 9.31 8.17
C LYS A 94 12.06 8.73 9.54
N GLU A 95 12.02 9.58 10.57
CA GLU A 95 11.70 9.22 11.95
C GLU A 95 10.27 8.68 12.10
N LEU A 96 9.27 9.38 11.54
CA LEU A 96 7.89 8.89 11.51
C LEU A 96 7.81 7.51 10.86
N LEU A 97 8.45 7.32 9.71
CA LEU A 97 8.39 6.05 8.99
C LEU A 97 9.08 4.90 9.76
N GLU A 98 10.20 5.17 10.41
CA GLU A 98 10.90 4.20 11.27
C GLU A 98 10.04 3.79 12.47
N ASN A 99 9.35 4.75 13.09
CA ASN A 99 8.43 4.47 14.20
C ASN A 99 7.19 3.69 13.73
N LEU A 100 6.61 4.04 12.58
CA LEU A 100 5.51 3.27 11.98
C LEU A 100 5.93 1.84 11.63
N PHE A 101 7.16 1.66 11.11
CA PHE A 101 7.70 0.34 10.82
C PHE A 101 8.03 -0.45 12.09
N TYR A 102 8.48 0.21 13.16
CA TYR A 102 8.61 -0.41 14.49
C TYR A 102 7.27 -0.98 14.97
N LEU A 103 6.19 -0.20 14.90
CA LEU A 103 4.85 -0.67 15.25
C LEU A 103 4.41 -1.83 14.35
N TYR A 104 4.67 -1.75 13.04
CA TYR A 104 4.40 -2.83 12.11
C TYR A 104 5.09 -4.13 12.52
N ARG A 105 6.41 -4.12 12.70
CA ARG A 105 7.18 -5.30 13.11
C ARG A 105 6.72 -5.88 14.44
N HIS A 106 6.42 -5.01 15.41
CA HIS A 106 6.01 -5.42 16.75
C HIS A 106 4.70 -6.20 16.76
N PHE A 107 3.78 -5.90 15.83
CA PHE A 107 2.43 -6.46 15.87
C PHE A 107 2.07 -7.37 14.70
N ILE A 108 2.78 -7.33 13.58
CA ILE A 108 2.34 -8.05 12.38
C ILE A 108 2.33 -9.57 12.53
N LEU A 109 3.23 -10.13 13.36
CA LEU A 109 3.33 -11.58 13.57
C LEU A 109 2.57 -12.08 14.80
N VAL A 110 2.26 -11.20 15.77
CA VAL A 110 1.72 -11.58 17.09
C VAL A 110 0.37 -10.94 17.41
N GLY A 111 -0.05 -9.93 16.64
CA GLY A 111 -1.32 -9.24 16.83
C GLY A 111 -2.50 -10.09 16.34
N SER A 112 -3.70 -9.75 16.82
CA SER A 112 -4.94 -10.27 16.23
C SER A 112 -5.07 -9.81 14.77
N GLU A 113 -5.90 -10.49 13.98
CA GLU A 113 -6.15 -10.12 12.58
C GLU A 113 -6.50 -8.61 12.43
N GLU A 114 -7.38 -8.08 13.28
CA GLU A 114 -7.72 -6.65 13.28
C GLU A 114 -6.50 -5.73 13.46
N VAL A 115 -5.57 -6.13 14.34
CA VAL A 115 -4.32 -5.41 14.60
C VAL A 115 -3.38 -5.53 13.41
N GLN A 116 -3.20 -6.73 12.86
CA GLN A 116 -2.37 -6.96 11.68
C GLN A 116 -2.83 -6.11 10.49
N TRP A 117 -4.14 -6.05 10.25
CA TRP A 117 -4.75 -5.16 9.25
C TRP A 117 -4.55 -3.67 9.55
N ALA A 118 -4.55 -3.27 10.82
CA ALA A 118 -4.30 -1.90 11.20
C ALA A 118 -2.85 -1.51 10.91
N VAL A 119 -1.89 -2.27 11.43
CA VAL A 119 -0.47 -1.93 11.28
C VAL A 119 0.01 -2.10 9.83
N SER A 120 -0.57 -3.02 9.06
CA SER A 120 -0.31 -3.13 7.60
C SER A 120 -0.63 -1.85 6.83
N THR A 121 -1.53 -1.00 7.33
CA THR A 121 -1.85 0.28 6.70
C THR A 121 -0.74 1.31 6.93
N TYR A 122 0.05 1.18 8.00
CA TYR A 122 0.98 2.22 8.45
C TYR A 122 2.14 2.45 7.47
N ILE A 123 2.57 1.38 6.84
CA ILE A 123 3.71 1.38 5.90
C ILE A 123 3.27 1.14 4.46
N LYS A 124 1.95 1.12 4.19
CA LYS A 124 1.40 0.89 2.86
C LYS A 124 1.77 2.07 1.95
N ASP A 125 2.23 1.75 0.73
CA ASP A 125 2.59 2.71 -0.32
C ASP A 125 3.73 3.68 0.05
N HIS A 126 4.52 3.36 1.09
CA HIS A 126 5.68 4.16 1.51
C HIS A 126 7.01 3.51 1.06
N ILE A 127 7.98 4.37 0.71
CA ILE A 127 9.35 3.94 0.40
C ILE A 127 10.11 3.74 1.71
N LEU A 128 10.48 2.50 2.00
CA LEU A 128 11.20 2.10 3.21
C LEU A 128 12.72 2.18 3.01
N ASN A 129 13.45 2.30 4.12
CA ASN A 129 14.91 2.19 4.11
C ASN A 129 15.37 0.73 3.91
N ASP A 130 16.65 0.55 3.59
CA ASP A 130 17.24 -0.75 3.27
C ASP A 130 17.10 -1.79 4.39
N GLU A 131 17.21 -1.38 5.66
CA GLU A 131 17.08 -2.27 6.81
C GLU A 131 15.65 -2.77 6.96
N CYS A 132 14.66 -1.91 6.72
CA CYS A 132 13.25 -2.26 6.73
C CYS A 132 12.92 -3.23 5.58
N ILE A 133 13.42 -2.96 4.37
CA ILE A 133 13.24 -3.87 3.22
C ILE A 133 13.88 -5.23 3.50
N LYS A 134 15.10 -5.24 4.05
CA LYS A 134 15.77 -6.49 4.44
C LYS A 134 14.93 -7.27 5.43
N TRP A 135 14.39 -6.63 6.46
CA TRP A 135 13.52 -7.30 7.42
C TRP A 135 12.27 -7.90 6.76
N LEU A 136 11.64 -7.19 5.81
CA LEU A 136 10.49 -7.73 5.07
C LEU A 136 10.89 -8.98 4.26
N ILE A 137 12.04 -8.95 3.58
CA ILE A 137 12.58 -10.08 2.81
C ILE A 137 12.88 -11.26 3.73
N ASP A 138 13.44 -11.04 4.90
CA ASP A 138 13.81 -12.11 5.83
C ASP A 138 12.57 -12.77 6.49
N ASN A 139 11.39 -12.14 6.42
CA ASN A 139 10.17 -12.58 7.14
C ASN A 139 8.94 -12.76 6.23
N TYR A 140 9.08 -12.73 4.91
CA TYR A 140 7.93 -12.68 4.00
C TYR A 140 7.02 -13.92 4.06
N GLN A 141 7.57 -15.07 4.48
CA GLN A 141 6.85 -16.34 4.59
C GLN A 141 6.02 -16.43 5.88
N GLU A 142 6.32 -15.59 6.87
CA GLU A 142 5.67 -15.62 8.19
C GLU A 142 4.27 -14.97 8.17
N SER A 143 3.98 -14.13 7.17
CA SER A 143 2.70 -13.44 7.07
C SER A 143 2.40 -12.97 5.64
N GLU A 144 1.19 -13.25 5.17
CA GLU A 144 0.71 -12.76 3.86
C GLU A 144 0.76 -11.22 3.78
N HIS A 145 0.61 -10.53 4.91
CA HIS A 145 0.73 -9.08 4.94
C HIS A 145 2.14 -8.60 4.57
N ILE A 146 3.18 -9.33 5.00
CA ILE A 146 4.59 -9.02 4.68
C ILE A 146 4.85 -9.31 3.20
N ALA A 147 4.45 -10.48 2.70
CA ALA A 147 4.53 -10.79 1.27
C ALA A 147 3.82 -9.73 0.43
N ASN A 148 2.60 -9.31 0.82
CA ASN A 148 1.84 -8.26 0.14
C ASN A 148 2.56 -6.90 0.14
N ARG A 149 3.40 -6.58 1.13
CA ARG A 149 4.21 -5.34 1.12
C ARG A 149 5.31 -5.40 0.07
N LEU A 150 5.98 -6.54 -0.08
CA LEU A 150 7.03 -6.74 -1.10
C LEU A 150 6.43 -6.79 -2.51
N LEU A 151 5.36 -7.57 -2.69
CA LEU A 151 4.66 -7.71 -3.98
C LEU A 151 4.14 -6.38 -4.51
N ARG A 152 3.69 -5.49 -3.61
CA ARG A 152 3.10 -4.20 -3.97
C ARG A 152 4.00 -3.02 -3.63
N TYR A 153 5.31 -3.23 -3.51
CA TYR A 153 6.25 -2.17 -3.17
C TYR A 153 6.10 -0.97 -4.15
N PRO A 154 6.07 0.29 -3.67
CA PRO A 154 5.54 1.41 -4.47
C PRO A 154 6.44 1.78 -5.65
N VAL A 155 7.75 1.58 -5.53
CA VAL A 155 8.76 1.94 -6.52
C VAL A 155 9.63 0.75 -6.87
N ARG A 156 10.37 0.83 -7.98
CA ARG A 156 11.41 -0.16 -8.27
C ARG A 156 12.49 -0.09 -7.19
N ASN A 157 12.94 -1.25 -6.74
CA ASN A 157 13.99 -1.37 -5.74
C ASN A 157 14.80 -2.65 -5.98
N GLU A 158 16.12 -2.52 -6.04
CA GLU A 158 17.02 -3.62 -6.39
C GLU A 158 16.90 -4.83 -5.44
N ARG A 159 16.74 -4.58 -4.14
CA ARG A 159 16.61 -5.67 -3.14
C ARG A 159 15.30 -6.44 -3.35
N VAL A 160 14.21 -5.73 -3.63
CA VAL A 160 12.91 -6.34 -3.93
C VAL A 160 12.97 -7.11 -5.25
N SER A 161 13.62 -6.57 -6.28
CA SER A 161 13.83 -7.28 -7.55
C SER A 161 14.68 -8.54 -7.38
N ASN A 162 15.76 -8.49 -6.60
CA ASN A 162 16.60 -9.65 -6.31
C ASN A 162 15.84 -10.72 -5.51
N TRP A 163 15.05 -10.31 -4.53
CA TRP A 163 14.13 -11.20 -3.81
C TRP A 163 13.14 -11.87 -4.77
N ALA A 164 12.48 -11.10 -5.65
CA ALA A 164 11.54 -11.65 -6.63
C ALA A 164 12.19 -12.66 -7.59
N ARG A 165 13.43 -12.42 -8.03
CA ARG A 165 14.21 -13.40 -8.82
C ARG A 165 14.45 -14.70 -8.05
N ASN A 166 14.76 -14.61 -6.75
CA ASN A 166 15.02 -15.79 -5.93
C ASN A 166 13.74 -16.59 -5.68
N VAL A 167 12.63 -15.91 -5.37
CA VAL A 167 11.30 -16.53 -5.21
C VAL A 167 10.86 -17.22 -6.50
N LEU A 168 11.05 -16.57 -7.66
CA LEU A 168 10.75 -17.16 -8.95
C LEU A 168 11.55 -18.44 -9.20
N LYS A 169 12.85 -18.46 -8.85
CA LYS A 169 13.73 -19.62 -8.99
C LYS A 169 13.41 -20.75 -8.02
N SER A 170 13.02 -20.44 -6.79
CA SER A 170 12.66 -21.44 -5.78
C SER A 170 11.28 -22.05 -6.03
N GLY A 171 10.42 -21.38 -6.81
CA GLY A 171 9.04 -21.80 -7.04
C GLY A 171 8.10 -21.44 -5.88
N GLU A 172 8.56 -20.64 -4.93
CA GLU A 172 7.73 -20.11 -3.84
C GLU A 172 6.69 -19.11 -4.38
N LEU A 173 5.57 -18.94 -3.66
CA LEU A 173 4.48 -18.03 -4.05
C LEU A 173 3.94 -18.27 -5.47
N ARG A 174 3.82 -19.54 -5.88
CA ARG A 174 3.38 -19.92 -7.23
C ARG A 174 1.97 -19.40 -7.57
N ASP A 175 1.11 -19.26 -6.58
CA ASP A 175 -0.23 -18.66 -6.69
C ASP A 175 -0.18 -17.14 -6.96
N ARG A 176 0.95 -16.48 -6.68
CA ARG A 176 1.21 -15.05 -6.88
C ARG A 176 2.23 -14.78 -7.98
N ILE A 177 2.48 -15.75 -8.86
CA ILE A 177 3.55 -15.71 -9.86
C ILE A 177 3.50 -14.48 -10.77
N SER A 178 2.30 -14.03 -11.17
CA SER A 178 2.12 -12.82 -11.97
C SER A 178 2.60 -11.57 -11.23
N GLU A 179 2.37 -11.45 -9.92
CA GLU A 179 2.87 -10.31 -9.14
C GLU A 179 4.40 -10.34 -9.03
N ILE A 180 4.98 -11.53 -8.82
CA ILE A 180 6.44 -11.73 -8.78
C ILE A 180 7.08 -11.32 -10.12
N ILE A 181 6.56 -11.81 -11.24
CA ILE A 181 7.05 -11.43 -12.57
C ILE A 181 6.84 -9.95 -12.81
N GLY A 182 5.71 -9.37 -12.38
CA GLY A 182 5.43 -7.95 -12.49
C GLY A 182 6.50 -7.06 -11.86
N ILE A 183 7.13 -7.49 -10.75
CA ILE A 183 8.26 -6.78 -10.13
C ILE A 183 9.49 -6.76 -11.06
N LEU A 184 9.70 -7.83 -11.82
CA LEU A 184 10.85 -8.04 -12.68
C LEU A 184 10.70 -7.40 -14.06
N ILE A 185 9.48 -7.02 -14.46
CA ILE A 185 9.23 -6.36 -15.74
C ILE A 185 9.73 -4.90 -15.68
N GLU A 186 10.71 -4.62 -16.53
CA GLU A 186 11.26 -3.29 -16.70
C GLU A 186 10.75 -2.62 -17.97
N GLU A 187 11.43 -2.82 -19.08
CA GLU A 187 10.99 -2.40 -20.42
C GLU A 187 10.39 -3.59 -21.19
N GLU A 188 10.85 -4.79 -20.89
CA GLU A 188 10.44 -6.04 -21.55
C GLU A 188 10.11 -7.11 -20.50
N VAL A 189 9.32 -8.11 -20.90
CA VAL A 189 9.18 -9.33 -20.09
C VAL A 189 10.52 -10.07 -20.14
N PRO A 190 11.15 -10.39 -18.99
CA PRO A 190 12.46 -11.03 -19.00
C PRO A 190 12.44 -12.37 -19.74
N SER A 191 13.42 -12.60 -20.62
CA SER A 191 13.45 -13.77 -21.51
C SER A 191 13.51 -15.13 -20.80
N PHE A 192 13.94 -15.15 -19.53
CA PHE A 192 13.94 -16.35 -18.69
C PHE A 192 12.55 -16.70 -18.13
N VAL A 193 11.54 -15.84 -18.31
CA VAL A 193 10.16 -16.09 -17.88
C VAL A 193 9.45 -16.91 -18.96
N GLN A 194 9.03 -18.12 -18.61
CA GLN A 194 8.32 -19.05 -19.50
C GLN A 194 6.96 -19.41 -18.88
N GLU A 195 6.06 -18.44 -18.84
CA GLU A 195 4.70 -18.62 -18.33
C GLU A 195 3.66 -18.48 -19.45
N ASP A 196 2.45 -18.96 -19.20
CA ASP A 196 1.35 -18.83 -20.14
C ASP A 196 0.93 -17.36 -20.34
N ASN A 197 0.27 -17.08 -21.46
CA ASN A 197 -0.18 -15.74 -21.82
C ASN A 197 -1.03 -15.08 -20.71
N THR A 198 -1.92 -15.81 -20.05
CA THR A 198 -2.75 -15.25 -18.98
C THR A 198 -1.87 -14.73 -17.83
N THR A 199 -0.89 -15.54 -17.43
CA THR A 199 0.08 -15.16 -16.39
C THR A 199 0.90 -13.94 -16.78
N ILE A 200 1.37 -13.85 -18.04
CA ILE A 200 2.11 -12.70 -18.56
C ILE A 200 1.26 -11.44 -18.59
N MET A 201 0.00 -11.51 -19.03
CA MET A 201 -0.90 -10.35 -19.05
C MET A 201 -1.12 -9.78 -17.65
N TRP A 202 -1.35 -10.64 -16.66
CA TRP A 202 -1.43 -10.20 -15.26
C TRP A 202 -0.09 -9.66 -14.74
N ALA A 203 1.04 -10.22 -15.15
CA ALA A 203 2.33 -9.66 -14.77
C ALA A 203 2.53 -8.25 -15.31
N ILE A 204 2.14 -7.99 -16.56
CA ILE A 204 2.15 -6.65 -17.15
C ILE A 204 1.22 -5.71 -16.36
N TYR A 205 0.04 -6.18 -15.94
CA TYR A 205 -0.86 -5.41 -15.07
C TYR A 205 -0.18 -5.00 -13.76
N TYR A 206 0.51 -5.92 -13.08
CA TYR A 206 1.18 -5.64 -11.80
C TYR A 206 2.49 -4.86 -11.92
N SER A 207 3.09 -4.82 -13.11
CA SER A 207 4.34 -4.10 -13.34
C SER A 207 4.27 -2.61 -13.00
N LYS A 208 5.43 -2.03 -12.68
CA LYS A 208 5.58 -0.60 -12.38
C LYS A 208 5.76 0.27 -13.63
N CYS A 209 5.51 -0.30 -14.81
CA CYS A 209 5.65 0.39 -16.09
C CYS A 209 4.55 1.44 -16.29
N SER A 210 4.84 2.44 -17.11
CA SER A 210 3.85 3.45 -17.52
C SER A 210 2.71 2.80 -18.32
N LYS A 211 1.55 3.46 -18.39
CA LYS A 211 0.41 2.99 -19.19
C LYS A 211 0.80 2.74 -20.67
N THR A 212 1.61 3.64 -21.23
CA THR A 212 2.16 3.51 -22.59
C THR A 212 3.03 2.27 -22.74
N GLN A 213 3.92 2.01 -21.78
CA GLN A 213 4.78 0.83 -21.80
C GLN A 213 3.96 -0.46 -21.62
N LYS A 214 2.97 -0.47 -20.73
CA LYS A 214 2.05 -1.61 -20.57
C LYS A 214 1.30 -1.91 -21.86
N ARG A 215 0.84 -0.89 -22.60
CA ARG A 215 0.21 -1.09 -23.93
C ARG A 215 1.18 -1.78 -24.89
N LYS A 216 2.43 -1.31 -24.98
CA LYS A 216 3.47 -1.92 -25.82
C LYS A 216 3.66 -3.40 -25.47
N LEU A 217 3.87 -3.70 -24.18
CA LEU A 217 4.05 -5.06 -23.69
C LEU A 217 2.85 -5.98 -23.97
N ILE A 218 1.62 -5.47 -23.81
CA ILE A 218 0.41 -6.25 -24.12
C ILE A 218 0.39 -6.65 -25.60
N LEU A 219 0.73 -5.73 -26.50
CA LEU A 219 0.77 -6.01 -27.94
C LEU A 219 1.89 -6.98 -28.33
N GLU A 220 3.05 -6.87 -27.69
CA GLU A 220 4.21 -7.76 -27.92
C GLU A 220 3.94 -9.20 -27.51
N HIS A 221 3.15 -9.39 -26.44
CA HIS A 221 2.78 -10.71 -25.93
C HIS A 221 1.35 -11.14 -26.29
N LEU A 222 0.72 -10.46 -27.24
CA LEU A 222 -0.65 -10.74 -27.64
C LEU A 222 -0.75 -12.07 -28.39
N ASP A 223 -1.53 -12.99 -27.82
CA ASP A 223 -1.98 -14.19 -28.51
C ASP A 223 -3.30 -13.90 -29.23
N TYR A 224 -3.29 -13.96 -30.56
CA TYR A 224 -4.48 -13.73 -31.39
C TYR A 224 -5.45 -14.91 -31.39
N GLU A 225 -5.08 -16.09 -30.90
CA GLU A 225 -6.03 -17.21 -30.72
C GLU A 225 -6.69 -17.12 -29.33
N ASN A 226 -5.95 -16.63 -28.32
CA ASN A 226 -6.43 -16.47 -26.95
C ASN A 226 -6.21 -15.04 -26.41
N TYR A 227 -6.86 -14.06 -27.03
CA TYR A 227 -6.69 -12.63 -26.72
C TYR A 227 -7.48 -12.15 -25.48
N LEU A 228 -8.35 -12.97 -24.89
CA LEU A 228 -9.23 -12.57 -23.79
C LEU A 228 -8.47 -12.04 -22.56
N PRO A 229 -7.37 -12.66 -22.09
CA PRO A 229 -6.59 -12.13 -20.98
C PRO A 229 -6.07 -10.71 -21.23
N ALA A 230 -5.61 -10.44 -22.45
CA ALA A 230 -5.14 -9.12 -22.87
C ALA A 230 -6.26 -8.08 -22.79
N ILE A 231 -7.47 -8.40 -23.26
CA ILE A 231 -8.65 -7.51 -23.16
C ILE A 231 -9.03 -7.23 -21.71
N VAL A 232 -9.05 -8.25 -20.85
CA VAL A 232 -9.39 -8.08 -19.43
C VAL A 232 -8.42 -7.13 -18.74
N VAL A 233 -7.11 -7.33 -18.97
CA VAL A 233 -6.07 -6.46 -18.40
C VAL A 233 -6.13 -5.05 -19.00
N ALA A 234 -6.29 -4.93 -20.32
CA ALA A 234 -6.40 -3.65 -21.00
C ALA A 234 -7.59 -2.83 -20.47
N ASN A 235 -8.75 -3.46 -20.24
CA ASN A 235 -9.92 -2.81 -19.66
C ASN A 235 -9.64 -2.29 -18.24
N ARG A 236 -8.98 -3.07 -17.38
CA ARG A 236 -8.61 -2.63 -16.02
C ARG A 236 -7.60 -1.48 -16.01
N LEU A 237 -6.78 -1.38 -17.06
CA LEU A 237 -5.81 -0.29 -17.25
C LEU A 237 -6.40 0.88 -18.06
N GLU A 238 -7.65 0.77 -18.51
CA GLU A 238 -8.33 1.73 -19.38
C GLU A 238 -7.57 1.99 -20.70
N ILE A 239 -6.98 0.95 -21.30
CA ILE A 239 -6.24 1.00 -22.58
C ILE A 239 -7.15 0.48 -23.70
N GLY A 240 -8.03 1.35 -24.21
CA GLY A 240 -9.01 0.97 -25.23
C GLY A 240 -8.39 0.60 -26.59
N GLU A 241 -7.17 1.06 -26.87
CA GLU A 241 -6.46 0.86 -28.13
C GLU A 241 -6.22 -0.62 -28.44
N ILE A 242 -6.03 -1.47 -27.42
CA ILE A 242 -5.83 -2.91 -27.60
C ILE A 242 -7.02 -3.55 -28.33
N SER A 243 -8.25 -3.18 -27.95
CA SER A 243 -9.46 -3.70 -28.61
C SER A 243 -9.57 -3.26 -30.07
N LYS A 244 -9.11 -2.04 -30.38
CA LYS A 244 -9.11 -1.48 -31.72
C LYS A 244 -8.10 -2.20 -32.62
N ASP A 245 -6.90 -2.44 -32.10
CA ASP A 245 -5.82 -3.14 -32.81
C ASP A 245 -6.22 -4.59 -33.13
N LEU A 246 -6.84 -5.30 -32.16
CA LEU A 246 -7.41 -6.64 -32.36
C LEU A 246 -8.52 -6.65 -33.42
N LEU A 247 -9.47 -5.72 -33.35
CA LEU A 247 -10.55 -5.61 -34.33
C LEU A 247 -10.00 -5.36 -35.74
N GLN A 248 -9.00 -4.50 -35.87
CA GLN A 248 -8.35 -4.21 -37.15
C GLN A 248 -7.63 -5.45 -37.69
N HIS A 249 -6.94 -6.22 -36.84
CA HIS A 249 -6.29 -7.48 -37.22
C HIS A 249 -7.30 -8.47 -37.82
N TYR A 250 -8.41 -8.76 -37.12
CA TYR A 250 -9.41 -9.71 -37.62
C TYR A 250 -10.14 -9.22 -38.88
N ARG A 251 -10.42 -7.93 -38.99
CA ARG A 251 -10.97 -7.35 -40.23
C ARG A 251 -10.02 -7.53 -41.40
N GLY A 252 -8.72 -7.33 -41.19
CA GLY A 252 -7.70 -7.54 -42.22
C GLY A 252 -7.62 -9.00 -42.69
N LEU A 253 -7.84 -9.97 -41.79
CA LEU A 253 -7.91 -11.39 -42.15
C LEU A 253 -9.16 -11.73 -42.98
N LEU A 254 -10.30 -11.09 -42.71
CA LEU A 254 -11.52 -11.28 -43.49
C LEU A 254 -11.35 -10.78 -44.93
N VAL A 255 -10.86 -9.56 -45.12
CA VAL A 255 -10.65 -8.98 -46.46
C VAL A 255 -9.72 -9.85 -47.32
N ARG A 256 -8.62 -10.36 -46.74
CA ARG A 256 -7.69 -11.23 -47.47
C ARG A 256 -8.26 -12.60 -47.85
N ARG A 257 -9.32 -13.08 -47.20
CA ARG A 257 -10.00 -14.31 -47.61
C ARG A 257 -10.87 -14.10 -48.85
N ASP A 258 -11.41 -12.89 -49.02
CA ASP A 258 -12.27 -12.55 -50.16
C ASP A 258 -11.47 -12.21 -51.43
N ASP A 259 -10.16 -11.92 -51.30
CA ASP A 259 -9.24 -11.62 -52.41
C ASP A 259 -8.60 -12.86 -53.07
N ILE A 260 -8.83 -14.07 -52.53
CA ILE A 260 -8.37 -15.34 -53.11
C ILE A 260 -9.53 -15.95 -53.91
N VAL A 261 -9.72 -15.45 -55.14
CA VAL A 261 -10.61 -16.03 -56.17
C VAL A 261 -9.80 -16.40 -57.39
#